data_AF-A0A7D9E964-F1
#
_entry.id   AF-A0A7D9E964-F1
#
_cell.length_a   1.000
_cell.length_b   1.000
_cell.length_c   1.000
_cell.angle_alpha   90.00
_cell.angle_beta   90.00
_cell.angle_gamma   90.00
#
_symmetry.space_group_name_H-M   'P 1'
#
loop_
_entity.id
_entity.type
_entity.pdbx_description
1 polymer ?
#
loop_
_entity_poly.entity_id
_entity_poly.type
_entity_poly.pdbx_seq_one_letter_code
_entity_poly.pdbx_strand_id
1 'polypeptide(L)'
;MSVTRSSKVTTKPSSLAESAKSKDQSNEIQTAMQVEISKFLKSDEFKILLKESIRGVISDMVQCAMKPLQDKIVELEAKVEKRQEKTNDNEQYSRRYSIRIYGLSQAPGLVQEGVDGVVPKENCAQTVIDFCKAELGVIVKREEIDRAHRIGRPI
;
A
#
# COMPACT_ATOMS: atom_id res chain seq x y z
N MET A 1 17.08 48.19 107.93
CA MET A 1 17.72 48.01 106.62
C MET A 1 17.54 46.54 106.21
N SER A 2 16.72 46.25 105.21
CA SER A 2 16.62 44.92 104.61
C SER A 2 16.77 45.08 103.10
N VAL A 3 17.77 44.41 102.53
CA VAL A 3 18.23 44.57 101.15
C VAL A 3 17.52 43.56 100.25
N THR A 4 16.87 44.06 99.21
CA THR A 4 16.25 43.31 98.11
C THR A 4 17.29 42.67 97.21
N ARG A 5 17.17 41.36 96.93
CA ARG A 5 17.88 40.69 95.82
C ARG A 5 16.93 40.55 94.63
N SER A 6 17.28 41.20 93.52
CA SER A 6 16.58 41.10 92.23
C SER A 6 17.29 40.10 91.34
N SER A 7 16.59 39.04 90.93
CA SER A 7 17.05 37.99 90.03
C SER A 7 16.93 38.43 88.57
N LYS A 8 18.06 38.49 87.86
CA LYS A 8 18.14 38.77 86.43
C LYS A 8 17.81 37.50 85.64
N VAL A 9 16.64 37.46 85.01
CA VAL A 9 16.28 36.42 84.04
C VAL A 9 16.94 36.76 82.70
N THR A 10 17.81 35.88 82.21
CA THR A 10 18.38 35.97 80.86
C THR A 10 17.50 35.13 79.92
N THR A 11 16.73 35.78 79.07
CA THR A 11 15.97 35.13 77.98
C THR A 11 16.90 34.90 76.78
N LYS A 12 17.08 33.64 76.37
CA LYS A 12 17.67 33.27 75.08
C LYS A 12 16.63 33.49 73.96
N PRO A 13 17.00 34.07 72.80
CA PRO A 13 16.17 34.05 71.60
C PRO A 13 16.63 32.90 70.68
N SER A 14 15.82 31.86 70.43
CA SER A 14 16.08 30.90 69.34
C SER A 14 14.94 29.87 69.23
N SER A 15 14.14 29.98 68.17
CA SER A 15 13.46 28.86 67.47
C SER A 15 12.58 29.39 66.32
N LEU A 16 11.92 30.54 66.49
CA LEU A 16 11.03 31.14 65.49
C LEU A 16 11.78 31.82 64.32
N ALA A 17 12.93 32.43 64.58
CA ALA A 17 13.72 33.13 63.55
C ALA A 17 14.48 32.18 62.60
N GLU A 18 14.84 30.98 63.06
CA GLU A 18 15.52 29.95 62.25
C GLU A 18 14.55 29.20 61.33
N SER A 19 13.32 28.93 61.82
CA SER A 19 12.25 28.32 61.03
C SER A 19 11.79 29.22 59.87
N ALA A 20 11.65 30.53 60.11
CA ALA A 20 11.31 31.51 59.09
C ALA A 20 12.39 31.65 58.01
N LYS A 21 13.68 31.69 58.39
CA LYS A 21 14.81 31.71 57.45
C LYS A 21 14.90 30.47 56.57
N SER A 22 14.60 29.29 57.12
CA SER A 22 14.63 28.04 56.33
C SER A 22 13.51 27.96 55.29
N LYS A 23 12.34 28.52 55.59
CA LYS A 23 11.21 28.61 54.65
C LYS A 23 11.44 29.63 53.55
N ASP A 24 12.05 30.78 53.87
CA ASP A 24 12.42 31.79 52.87
C ASP A 24 13.48 31.25 51.90
N GLN A 25 14.53 30.59 52.40
CA GLN A 25 15.54 29.97 51.52
C GLN A 25 14.94 28.86 50.66
N SER A 26 14.03 28.04 51.20
CA SER A 26 13.35 27.00 50.42
C SER A 26 12.51 27.60 49.29
N ASN A 27 11.80 28.71 49.53
CA ASN A 27 11.02 29.41 48.52
C ASN A 27 11.90 30.08 47.45
N GLU A 28 13.02 30.68 47.85
CA GLU A 28 13.99 31.28 46.92
C GLU A 28 14.61 30.22 45.98
N ILE A 29 15.00 29.06 46.53
CA ILE A 29 15.53 27.95 45.73
C ILE A 29 14.48 27.43 44.75
N GLN A 30 13.23 27.27 45.20
CA GLN A 30 12.14 26.80 44.34
C GLN A 30 11.89 27.79 43.19
N THR A 31 11.93 29.08 43.48
CA THR A 31 11.71 30.15 42.50
C THR A 31 12.86 30.21 41.50
N ALA A 32 14.12 30.13 41.96
CA ALA A 32 15.29 30.10 41.09
C ALA A 32 15.28 28.88 40.15
N MET A 33 14.94 27.71 40.68
CA MET A 33 14.83 26.49 39.89
C MET A 33 13.72 26.60 38.82
N GLN A 34 12.59 27.22 39.17
CA GLN A 34 11.48 27.43 38.25
C GLN A 34 11.84 28.41 37.12
N VAL A 35 12.64 29.44 37.41
CA VAL A 35 13.18 30.38 36.41
C VAL A 35 14.15 29.68 35.46
N GLU A 36 15.08 28.87 35.98
CA GLU A 36 16.06 28.15 35.17
C GLU A 36 15.39 27.13 34.24
N ILE A 37 14.40 26.37 34.75
CA ILE A 37 13.58 25.45 33.96
C ILE A 37 12.83 26.22 32.87
N SER A 38 12.21 27.35 33.21
CA SER A 38 11.48 28.17 32.23
C SER A 38 12.38 28.72 31.12
N LYS A 39 13.64 29.05 31.45
CA LYS A 39 14.65 29.49 30.49
C LYS A 39 15.09 28.34 29.58
N PHE A 40 15.33 27.16 30.14
CA PHE A 40 15.66 25.95 29.36
C PHE A 40 14.53 25.56 28.40
N LEU A 41 13.28 25.55 28.84
CA LEU A 41 12.12 25.24 27.98
C LEU A 41 11.94 26.21 26.80
N LYS A 42 12.46 27.44 26.92
CA LYS A 42 12.46 28.45 25.84
C LYS A 42 13.73 28.45 25.00
N SER A 43 14.76 27.73 25.44
CA SER A 43 16.05 27.62 24.75
C SER A 43 15.88 26.96 23.39
N ASP A 44 16.75 27.33 22.45
CA ASP A 44 16.75 26.70 21.13
C ASP A 44 17.24 25.26 21.19
N GLU A 45 18.09 24.93 22.16
CA GLU A 45 18.59 23.59 22.40
C GLU A 45 17.46 22.62 22.76
N PHE A 46 16.55 23.03 23.65
CA PHE A 46 15.34 22.24 23.96
C PHE A 46 14.41 22.13 22.74
N LYS A 47 14.24 23.20 21.94
CA LYS A 47 13.42 23.14 20.72
C LYS A 47 14.01 22.17 19.69
N ILE A 48 15.33 22.13 19.54
CA ILE A 48 16.02 21.18 18.66
C ILE A 48 15.75 19.76 19.14
N LEU A 49 15.97 19.49 20.43
CA LEU A 49 15.76 18.17 21.02
C LEU A 49 14.32 17.69 20.86
N LEU A 50 13.34 18.59 21.06
CA LEU A 50 11.92 18.30 20.87
C LEU A 50 11.61 17.99 19.39
N LYS A 51 12.15 18.77 18.46
CA LYS A 51 11.96 18.54 17.01
C LYS A 51 12.55 17.21 16.56
N GLU A 52 13.75 16.87 17.02
CA GLU A 52 14.40 15.60 16.68
C GLU A 52 13.62 14.41 17.24
N SER A 53 13.15 14.52 18.49
CA SER A 53 12.34 13.48 19.11
C SER A 53 11.01 13.27 18.37
N ILE A 54 10.29 14.36 18.05
CA ILE A 54 9.06 14.28 17.26
C ILE A 54 9.33 13.71 15.86
N ARG A 55 10.41 14.15 15.20
CA ARG A 55 10.79 13.66 13.87
C ARG A 55 11.08 12.16 13.91
N GLY A 56 11.79 11.67 14.92
CA GLY A 56 12.08 10.25 15.11
C GLY A 56 10.78 9.44 15.21
N VAL A 57 9.88 9.83 16.11
CA VAL A 57 8.58 9.16 16.30
C VAL A 57 7.77 9.13 15.00
N ILE A 58 7.66 10.27 14.30
CA ILE A 58 6.92 10.33 13.03
C ILE A 58 7.57 9.46 11.96
N SER A 59 8.90 9.49 11.85
CA SER A 59 9.64 8.66 10.89
C SER A 59 9.40 7.18 11.12
N ASP A 60 9.45 6.73 12.38
CA ASP A 60 9.22 5.34 12.74
C ASP A 60 7.78 4.91 12.45
N MET A 61 6.80 5.77 12.76
CA MET A 61 5.40 5.51 12.44
C MET A 61 5.18 5.36 10.93
N VAL A 62 5.76 6.26 10.13
CA VAL A 62 5.66 6.21 8.67
C VAL A 62 6.35 4.97 8.13
N GLN A 63 7.56 4.63 8.60
CA GLN A 63 8.27 3.42 8.16
C GLN A 63 7.51 2.14 8.54
N CYS A 64 6.96 2.07 9.75
CA CYS A 64 6.14 0.94 10.18
C CYS A 64 4.89 0.75 9.30
N ALA A 65 4.30 1.85 8.82
CA ALA A 65 3.15 1.79 7.92
C ALA A 65 3.54 1.48 6.46
N MET A 66 4.66 2.02 5.97
CA MET A 66 5.10 1.85 4.59
C MET A 66 5.64 0.45 4.30
N LYS A 67 6.37 -0.16 5.24
CA LYS A 67 7.02 -1.45 5.01
C LYS A 67 6.02 -2.57 4.63
N PRO A 68 4.92 -2.79 5.36
CA PRO A 68 3.92 -3.79 4.98
C PRO A 68 3.27 -3.52 3.62
N LEU A 69 3.09 -2.25 3.25
CA LEU A 69 2.54 -1.87 1.95
C LEU A 69 3.53 -2.20 0.83
N GLN A 70 4.82 -1.93 1.03
CA GLN A 70 5.87 -2.24 0.08
C GLN A 70 6.04 -3.75 -0.11
N ASP A 71 6.03 -4.52 0.99
CA ASP A 71 6.03 -5.98 0.95
C ASP A 71 4.81 -6.51 0.18
N LYS A 72 3.64 -5.87 0.36
CA LYS A 72 2.42 -6.26 -0.35
C LYS A 72 2.46 -5.96 -1.85
N ILE A 73 3.09 -4.87 -2.25
CA ILE A 73 3.29 -4.53 -3.66
C ILE A 73 4.12 -5.63 -4.32
N VAL A 74 5.27 -5.99 -3.74
CA VAL A 74 6.14 -7.05 -4.26
C VAL A 74 5.41 -8.39 -4.35
N GLU A 75 4.62 -8.74 -3.33
CA GLU A 75 3.80 -9.97 -3.35
C GLU A 75 2.76 -9.96 -4.48
N LEU A 76 2.11 -8.82 -4.72
CA LEU A 76 1.10 -8.67 -5.76
C LEU A 76 1.71 -8.70 -7.16
N GLU A 77 2.85 -8.06 -7.36
CA GLU A 77 3.60 -8.09 -8.63
C GLU A 77 3.97 -9.53 -9.01
N ALA A 78 4.53 -10.30 -8.06
CA ALA A 78 4.86 -11.71 -8.29
C ALA A 78 3.61 -12.56 -8.60
N LYS A 79 2.47 -12.26 -8.00
CA LYS A 79 1.20 -12.95 -8.31
C LYS A 79 0.67 -12.60 -9.70
N VAL A 80 0.84 -11.36 -10.15
CA VAL A 80 0.44 -10.93 -11.50
C VAL A 80 1.29 -11.66 -12.54
N GLU A 81 2.61 -11.70 -12.35
CA GLU A 81 3.53 -12.40 -13.25
C GLU A 81 3.17 -13.89 -13.35
N LYS A 82 3.02 -14.58 -12.21
CA LYS A 82 2.61 -15.99 -12.18
C LYS A 82 1.25 -16.24 -12.85
N ARG A 83 0.30 -15.31 -12.73
CA ARG A 83 -1.00 -15.40 -13.40
C ARG A 83 -0.88 -15.19 -14.91
N GLN A 84 0.03 -14.31 -15.34
CA GLN A 84 0.28 -14.06 -16.75
C GLN A 84 0.87 -15.31 -17.43
N GLU A 85 1.86 -15.95 -16.80
CA GLU A 85 2.43 -17.22 -17.26
C GLU A 85 1.34 -18.29 -17.39
N LYS A 86 0.54 -18.49 -16.33
CA LYS A 86 -0.55 -19.48 -16.34
C LYS A 86 -1.61 -19.18 -17.40
N THR A 87 -1.89 -17.90 -17.67
CA THR A 87 -2.84 -17.49 -18.71
C THR A 87 -2.31 -17.85 -20.09
N ASN A 88 -1.03 -17.56 -20.35
CA ASN A 88 -0.37 -17.94 -21.59
C ASN A 88 -0.36 -19.47 -21.77
N ASP A 89 -0.01 -20.24 -20.73
CA ASP A 89 -0.03 -21.70 -20.80
C ASP A 89 -1.43 -22.26 -21.10
N ASN A 90 -2.46 -21.70 -20.45
CA ASN A 90 -3.84 -22.07 -20.71
C ASN A 90 -4.28 -21.71 -22.13
N GLU A 91 -3.88 -20.55 -22.63
CA GLU A 91 -4.18 -20.12 -24.00
C GLU A 91 -3.52 -21.04 -25.02
N GLN A 92 -2.27 -21.43 -24.80
CA GLN A 92 -1.54 -22.40 -25.63
C GLN A 92 -2.18 -23.79 -25.56
N TYR A 93 -2.53 -24.26 -24.37
CA TYR A 93 -3.20 -25.55 -24.19
C TYR A 93 -4.56 -25.59 -24.90
N SER A 94 -5.36 -24.53 -24.76
CA SER A 94 -6.67 -24.40 -25.42
C SER A 94 -6.55 -24.42 -26.96
N ARG A 95 -5.46 -23.85 -27.50
CA ARG A 95 -5.21 -23.78 -28.94
C ARG A 95 -4.36 -24.91 -29.51
N ARG A 96 -4.00 -25.91 -28.70
CA ARG A 96 -3.09 -26.99 -29.10
C ARG A 96 -3.53 -27.73 -30.37
N TYR A 97 -4.84 -27.84 -30.58
CA TYR A 97 -5.45 -28.44 -31.77
C TYR A 97 -6.22 -27.43 -32.63
N SER A 98 -5.90 -26.15 -32.49
CA SER A 98 -6.49 -25.07 -33.28
C SER A 98 -5.51 -24.59 -34.33
N ILE A 99 -5.96 -24.51 -35.58
CA ILE A 99 -5.19 -23.98 -36.70
C ILE A 99 -5.82 -22.68 -37.17
N ARG A 100 -4.99 -21.66 -37.41
CA ARG A 100 -5.41 -20.43 -38.07
C ARG A 100 -5.04 -20.50 -39.55
N ILE A 101 -6.04 -20.38 -40.41
CA ILE A 101 -5.85 -20.35 -41.86
C ILE A 101 -6.09 -18.93 -42.35
N TYR A 102 -5.09 -18.34 -43.00
CA TYR A 102 -5.13 -16.99 -43.54
C TYR A 102 -5.32 -17.04 -45.06
N GLY A 103 -5.86 -15.96 -45.63
CA GLY A 103 -5.99 -15.82 -47.09
C GLY A 103 -7.18 -16.55 -47.74
N LEU A 104 -8.04 -17.22 -46.95
CA LEU A 104 -9.28 -17.79 -47.48
C LEU A 104 -10.29 -16.68 -47.80
N SER A 105 -10.67 -16.57 -49.07
CA SER A 105 -11.78 -15.71 -49.51
C SER A 105 -13.07 -16.06 -48.78
N GLN A 106 -13.91 -15.07 -48.49
CA GLN A 106 -15.25 -15.32 -47.97
C GLN A 106 -16.13 -15.84 -49.11
N ALA A 107 -16.82 -16.96 -48.87
CA ALA A 107 -17.74 -17.51 -49.86
C ALA A 107 -18.92 -16.54 -50.11
N PRO A 108 -19.26 -16.24 -51.37
CA PRO A 108 -20.44 -15.46 -51.69
C PRO A 108 -21.72 -16.29 -51.48
N GLY A 109 -22.52 -15.95 -50.46
CA GLY A 109 -23.96 -16.23 -50.39
C GLY A 109 -24.41 -17.44 -49.54
N LEU A 110 -25.14 -17.14 -48.45
CA LEU A 110 -26.30 -17.85 -47.90
C LEU A 110 -26.96 -16.87 -46.91
N VAL A 111 -27.95 -16.12 -47.42
CA VAL A 111 -28.63 -15.01 -46.77
C VAL A 111 -29.49 -15.53 -45.61
N GLN A 112 -29.31 -14.96 -44.42
CA GLN A 112 -30.34 -14.97 -43.37
C GLN A 112 -30.78 -13.53 -43.17
N GLU A 113 -32.07 -13.23 -43.33
CA GLU A 113 -32.60 -11.89 -43.09
C GLU A 113 -32.48 -11.56 -41.60
N GLY A 114 -31.61 -10.58 -41.31
CA GLY A 114 -31.41 -9.96 -40.00
C GLY A 114 -31.05 -8.48 -40.23
N VAL A 115 -31.48 -7.62 -39.31
CA VAL A 115 -31.80 -6.20 -39.50
C VAL A 115 -30.64 -5.27 -39.94
N ASP A 116 -29.39 -5.72 -40.02
CA ASP A 116 -28.25 -4.86 -40.38
C ASP A 116 -27.29 -5.50 -41.40
N GLY A 117 -27.71 -5.60 -42.65
CA GLY A 117 -26.81 -5.85 -43.78
C GLY A 117 -26.28 -7.29 -43.89
N VAL A 118 -26.82 -8.01 -44.88
CA VAL A 118 -26.53 -9.40 -45.26
C VAL A 118 -25.06 -9.83 -45.14
N VAL A 119 -24.77 -10.74 -44.21
CA VAL A 119 -23.52 -11.54 -44.21
C VAL A 119 -23.89 -13.02 -44.41
N PRO A 120 -23.37 -13.69 -45.45
CA PRO A 120 -23.56 -15.14 -45.64
C PRO A 120 -23.20 -15.93 -44.37
N LYS A 121 -24.03 -16.89 -43.95
CA LYS A 121 -23.60 -17.89 -42.97
C LYS A 121 -22.64 -18.87 -43.66
N GLU A 122 -21.40 -18.46 -43.77
CA GLU A 122 -20.32 -19.26 -44.36
C GLU A 122 -20.17 -20.59 -43.60
N ASN A 123 -20.24 -21.71 -44.32
CA ASN A 123 -19.89 -23.01 -43.77
C ASN A 123 -18.37 -23.16 -43.70
N CYS A 124 -17.77 -22.53 -42.69
CA CYS A 124 -16.32 -22.48 -42.51
C CYS A 124 -15.67 -23.87 -42.47
N ALA A 125 -16.35 -24.88 -41.93
CA ALA A 125 -15.83 -26.24 -41.90
C ALA A 125 -15.72 -26.84 -43.30
N GLN A 126 -16.73 -26.62 -44.16
CA GLN A 126 -16.66 -27.09 -45.54
C GLN A 126 -15.57 -26.35 -46.32
N THR A 127 -15.44 -25.03 -46.14
CA THR A 127 -14.36 -24.24 -46.75
C THR A 127 -12.97 -24.80 -46.40
N VAL A 128 -12.77 -25.22 -45.14
CA VAL A 128 -11.50 -25.84 -44.69
C VAL A 128 -11.28 -27.21 -45.35
N ILE A 129 -12.31 -28.05 -45.42
CA ILE A 129 -12.22 -29.38 -46.08
C ILE A 129 -11.86 -29.23 -47.55
N ASP A 130 -12.54 -28.32 -48.24
CA ASP A 130 -12.32 -28.07 -49.67
C ASP A 130 -10.90 -27.52 -49.91
N PHE A 131 -10.44 -26.61 -49.04
CA PHE A 131 -9.07 -26.09 -49.07
C PHE A 131 -8.04 -27.20 -48.86
N CYS A 132 -8.18 -28.04 -47.82
CA CYS A 132 -7.26 -29.13 -47.55
C CYS A 132 -7.19 -30.13 -48.72
N LYS A 133 -8.33 -30.40 -49.37
CA LYS A 133 -8.37 -31.30 -50.52
C LYS A 133 -7.74 -30.67 -51.76
N ALA A 134 -8.06 -29.41 -52.08
CA ALA A 134 -7.63 -28.74 -53.30
C ALA A 134 -6.16 -28.33 -53.26
N GLU A 135 -5.71 -27.74 -52.14
CA GLU A 135 -4.38 -27.14 -52.04
C GLU A 135 -3.35 -28.06 -51.39
N LEU A 136 -3.78 -28.93 -50.47
CA LEU A 136 -2.87 -29.80 -49.72
C LEU A 136 -2.97 -31.27 -50.12
N GLY A 137 -3.97 -31.67 -50.91
CA GLY A 137 -4.23 -33.07 -51.26
C GLY A 137 -4.63 -33.95 -50.07
N VAL A 138 -5.03 -33.35 -48.95
CA VAL A 138 -5.39 -34.06 -47.71
C VAL A 138 -6.91 -34.23 -47.64
N ILE A 139 -7.34 -35.46 -47.35
CA ILE A 139 -8.76 -35.76 -47.13
C ILE A 139 -9.08 -35.57 -45.65
N VAL A 140 -9.81 -34.51 -45.33
CA VAL A 140 -10.33 -34.23 -43.99
C VAL A 140 -11.83 -34.48 -43.98
N LYS A 141 -12.32 -35.22 -42.99
CA LYS A 141 -13.75 -35.48 -42.78
C LYS A 141 -14.38 -34.43 -41.88
N ARG A 142 -15.70 -34.25 -42.00
CA ARG A 142 -16.42 -33.23 -41.24
C ARG A 142 -16.36 -33.49 -39.73
N GLU A 143 -16.40 -34.76 -39.34
CA GLU A 143 -16.36 -35.23 -37.96
C GLU A 143 -15.00 -34.97 -37.27
N GLU A 144 -13.94 -34.77 -38.05
CA GLU A 144 -12.59 -34.47 -37.54
C GLU A 144 -12.43 -32.98 -37.17
N ILE A 145 -13.41 -32.14 -37.51
CA ILE A 145 -13.41 -30.71 -37.22
C ILE A 145 -14.46 -30.42 -36.14
N ASP A 146 -14.00 -30.18 -34.91
CA ASP A 146 -14.87 -29.74 -33.80
C ASP A 146 -15.56 -28.42 -34.13
N ARG A 147 -14.79 -27.34 -34.34
CA ARG A 147 -15.29 -25.99 -34.61
C ARG A 147 -14.45 -25.27 -35.66
N ALA A 148 -15.13 -24.55 -36.54
CA ALA A 148 -14.51 -23.66 -37.54
C ALA A 148 -15.31 -22.37 -37.64
N HIS A 149 -14.63 -21.23 -37.57
CA HIS A 149 -15.23 -19.89 -37.64
C HIS A 149 -14.17 -18.86 -38.06
N ARG A 150 -14.62 -17.71 -38.56
CA ARG A 150 -13.74 -16.57 -38.84
C ARG A 150 -13.30 -15.90 -37.54
N ILE A 151 -12.04 -15.49 -37.48
CA ILE A 151 -11.48 -14.72 -36.37
C ILE A 151 -11.57 -13.23 -36.73
N GLY A 152 -12.20 -12.43 -35.87
CA GLY A 152 -12.36 -10.99 -36.09
C GLY A 152 -13.72 -10.60 -36.65
N ARG A 153 -14.69 -10.46 -35.74
CA ARG A 153 -15.78 -9.49 -35.67
C ARG A 153 -16.56 -9.79 -34.39
N PRO A 154 -16.90 -8.79 -33.56
CA PRO A 154 -18.03 -8.96 -32.64
C PRO A 154 -19.31 -9.11 -33.47
N ILE A 155 -20.20 -9.98 -32.99
CA ILE A 155 -21.65 -9.80 -33.17
C ILE A 155 -22.07 -8.82 -32.06
#